data_AF-A0A9D2K0N7-F1
#
_entry.id   AF-A0A9D2K0N7-F1
#
_cell.length_a   1.000
_cell.length_b   1.000
_cell.length_c   1.000
_cell.angle_alpha   90.00
_cell.angle_beta   90.00
_cell.angle_gamma   90.00
#
_symmetry.space_group_name_H-M   'P 1'
#
loop_
_entity.id
_entity.type
_entity.pdbx_description
1 polymer ?
#
loop_
_entity_poly.entity_id
_entity_poly.type
_entity_poly.pdbx_seq_one_letter_code
_entity_poly.pdbx_strand_id
1 'polypeptide(L)' 'YPVLRRLQKDGCLEVYDRQFDGRNRRYYRVTDRGRAQLRMYKSEWKNYSSRISAIFEGGLSNDG' A
#
# COMPACT_ATOMS: atom_id res chain seq x y z
N TYR A 1 6.32 -9.76 12.18
CA TYR A 1 6.26 -8.59 11.29
C TYR A 1 5.23 -7.58 11.80
N PRO A 2 5.68 -6.47 12.44
CA PRO A 2 4.80 -5.44 12.99
C PRO A 2 3.82 -4.85 11.97
N VAL A 3 4.26 -4.65 10.73
CA VAL A 3 3.41 -4.12 9.65
C VAL A 3 2.21 -5.03 9.34
N LEU A 4 2.41 -6.34 9.26
CA LEU A 4 1.32 -7.29 8.99
C LEU A 4 0.32 -7.35 10.15
N ARG A 5 0.80 -7.26 11.40
CA ARG A 5 -0.08 -7.19 12.58
C ARG A 5 -0.95 -5.94 12.57
N ARG A 6 -0.39 -4.79 12.22
CA ARG A 6 -1.16 -3.54 12.10
C ARG A 6 -2.20 -3.65 10.99
N LEU A 7 -1.81 -4.10 9.80
CA LEU A 7 -2.74 -4.29 8.69
C LEU A 7 -3.86 -5.31 9.01
N GLN A 8 -3.56 -6.35 9.78
CA GLN A 8 -4.59 -7.27 10.30
C GLN A 8 -5.52 -6.56 11.28
N LYS A 9 -4.97 -5.83 12.26
CA LYS A 9 -5.75 -5.06 13.25
C LYS A 9 -6.68 -4.04 12.58
N ASP A 10 -6.22 -3.42 11.49
CA ASP A 10 -6.96 -2.43 10.72
C ASP A 10 -7.98 -3.06 9.75
N GLY A 11 -8.09 -4.40 9.74
CA GLY A 11 -9.00 -5.16 8.88
C GLY A 11 -8.58 -5.21 7.41
N CYS A 12 -7.34 -4.85 7.09
CA CYS A 12 -6.79 -4.86 5.73
C CYS A 12 -6.28 -6.23 5.30
N LEU A 13 -5.92 -7.08 6.27
CA LEU A 13 -5.48 -8.46 6.05
C LEU A 13 -6.32 -9.45 6.84
N GLU A 14 -6.69 -10.54 6.19
CA GLU A 14 -7.13 -11.76 6.83
C GLU A 14 -5.92 -12.69 7.01
N VAL A 15 -5.85 -13.39 8.15
CA VAL A 15 -4.75 -14.29 8.50
C VAL A 15 -5.32 -15.68 8.71
N TYR A 16 -4.75 -16.67 8.04
CA TYR A 16 -5.12 -18.07 8.17
C TYR A 16 -3.89 -18.97 8.09
N ASP A 17 -3.95 -20.09 8.79
CA ASP A 17 -2.90 -21.11 8.74
C ASP A 17 -3.34 -22.21 7.76
N ARG A 18 -2.41 -22.69 6.92
CA ARG A 18 -2.65 -23.78 5.96
C ARG A 18 -1.44 -24.72 5.98
N GLN A 19 -1.70 -26.03 5.96
CA GLN A 19 -0.65 -27.01 5.82
C GLN A 19 -0.06 -26.94 4.40
N PHE A 20 1.25 -26.81 4.32
CA PHE A 20 1.99 -26.85 3.07
C PHE A 20 3.31 -27.56 3.32
N ASP A 21 3.52 -28.68 2.63
CA ASP A 21 4.73 -29.48 2.74
C ASP A 21 5.00 -29.93 4.20
N GLY A 22 3.99 -30.55 4.80
CA GLY A 22 4.04 -31.07 6.18
C GLY A 22 4.11 -30.02 7.29
N ARG A 23 4.20 -28.72 6.96
CA ARG A 23 4.31 -27.63 7.95
C ARG A 23 3.12 -26.69 7.85
N ASN A 24 2.63 -26.21 8.99
CA ASN A 24 1.67 -25.12 9.02
C ASN A 24 2.37 -23.82 8.63
N ARG A 25 1.84 -23.17 7.59
CA ARG A 25 2.29 -21.87 7.12
C ARG A 25 1.18 -20.86 7.31
N ARG A 26 1.55 -19.69 7.82
CA ARG A 26 0.67 -18.55 7.98
C ARG A 26 0.60 -17.77 6.68
N TYR A 27 -0.59 -17.67 6.12
CA TYR A 27 -0.89 -16.90 4.92
C TYR A 27 -1.67 -15.63 5.27
N TYR A 28 -1.52 -14.63 4.41
CA TYR A 28 -2.17 -13.33 4.54
C TYR A 28 -2.92 -13.06 3.25
N ARG A 29 -4.20 -12.72 3.36
CA ARG A 29 -5.04 -12.35 2.23
C ARG A 29 -5.50 -10.91 2.38
N VAL A 30 -5.35 -10.12 1.33
CA VAL A 30 -5.89 -8.76 1.30
C VAL A 30 -7.42 -8.83 1.28
N THR A 31 -8.05 -8.13 2.21
CA THR A 31 -9.51 -8.01 2.31
C THR A 31 -10.04 -6.95 1.34
N ASP A 32 -11.36 -6.82 1.20
CA ASP A 32 -11.94 -5.73 0.40
C ASP A 32 -11.66 -4.35 1.01
N ARG A 33 -11.64 -4.25 2.33
CA ARG A 33 -11.19 -3.06 3.05
C ARG A 33 -9.73 -2.73 2.74
N GLY A 34 -8.85 -3.73 2.78
CA GLY A 34 -7.45 -3.57 2.41
C GLY A 34 -7.27 -3.12 0.96
N ARG A 35 -8.06 -3.66 0.03
CA ARG A 35 -8.11 -3.21 -1.37
C ARG A 35 -8.57 -1.76 -1.50
N ALA A 36 -9.61 -1.36 -0.76
CA ALA A 36 -10.10 0.02 -0.76
C ALA A 36 -9.05 1.00 -0.22
N GLN A 37 -8.42 0.69 0.90
CA GLN A 37 -7.37 1.51 1.49
C GLN A 37 -6.14 1.60 0.58
N LEU A 38 -5.75 0.49 -0.08
CA LEU A 38 -4.69 0.50 -1.09
C LEU A 38 -5.01 1.43 -2.27
N ARG A 39 -6.26 1.44 -2.76
CA ARG A 39 -6.68 2.35 -3.84
C ARG A 39 -6.58 3.81 -3.40
N MET A 40 -7.01 4.12 -2.17
CA MET A 40 -6.88 5.46 -1.59
C MET A 40 -5.43 5.91 -1.57
N TYR A 41 -4.53 5.11 -0.99
CA TYR A 41 -3.11 5.45 -0.92
C TYR A 41 -2.46 5.61 -2.30
N LYS A 42 -2.85 4.79 -3.29
CA LYS A 42 -2.38 4.97 -4.68
C LYS A 42 -2.82 6.31 -5.27
N SER A 43 -4.06 6.72 -5.00
CA SER A 43 -4.59 8.01 -5.45
C SER A 43 -3.87 9.18 -4.78
N GLU A 44 -3.69 9.12 -3.47
CA GLU A 44 -2.95 10.14 -2.71
C GLU A 44 -1.50 10.23 -3.17
N TRP A 45 -0.83 9.09 -3.37
CA TRP A 45 0.52 9.05 -3.88
C TRP A 45 0.63 9.71 -5.25
N LYS A 46 -0.28 9.37 -6.18
CA LYS A 46 -0.31 9.99 -7.52
C LYS A 46 -0.49 11.51 -7.43
N ASN A 47 -1.39 11.98 -6.57
CA ASN A 47 -1.62 13.40 -6.37
C ASN A 47 -0.37 14.09 -5.82
N TYR A 48 0.20 13.54 -4.75
CA TYR A 48 1.42 14.05 -4.13
C TYR A 48 2.59 14.09 -5.13
N SER A 49 2.85 12.98 -5.83
CA SER A 49 3.94 12.90 -6.79
C SER A 49 3.74 13.89 -7.95
N SER A 50 2.50 14.06 -8.44
CA SER A 50 2.21 15.01 -9.52
C SER A 50 2.47 16.46 -9.10
N ARG A 51 2.18 16.84 -7.85
CA ARG A 51 2.48 18.18 -7.33
C ARG A 51 3.98 18.42 -7.25
N ILE A 52 4.72 17.42 -6.77
CA ILE A 52 6.18 17.48 -6.71
C ILE A 52 6.77 17.60 -8.12
N SER A 53 6.33 16.77 -9.07
CA SER A 53 6.76 16.86 -10.47
C SER A 53 6.48 18.24 -11.06
N ALA A 54 5.29 18.82 -10.82
CA ALA A 54 4.94 20.15 -11.32
C ALA A 54 5.84 21.27 -10.75
N ILE A 55 6.29 21.16 -9.49
CA ILE A 55 7.25 22.12 -8.91
C ILE A 55 8.59 22.04 -9.64
N PHE A 56 9.07 20.83 -9.93
CA PHE A 56 10.32 20.65 -10.67
C PHE A 56 10.21 21.09 -12.13
N GLU A 57 9.07 20.85 -12.79
CA GLU A 57 8.82 21.25 -14.18
C GLU A 57 8.62 22.76 -14.33
N GLY A 58 7.93 23.41 -13.39
CA GLY A 58 7.73 24.87 -13.37
C GLY A 58 8.98 25.66 -12.95
N GLY A 59 9.95 25.02 -12.29
CA GLY A 59 11.26 25.61 -11.97
C GLY A 59 12.27 25.59 -13.12
N LEU A 60 12.03 24.79 -14.16
CA LEU A 60 12.89 24.69 -15.35
C LEU A 60 12.54 25.71 -16.44
N SER A 61 11.45 26.47 -16.29
CA SER A 61 10.95 27.41 -17.32
C SER A 61 11.49 28.83 -17.21
N ASN A 62 12.43 29.10 -16.29
CA ASN A 62 12.86 30.47 -15.97
C ASN A 62 14.38 30.68 -16.00
N ASP A 63 15.08 29.95 -16.87
CA ASP A 63 16.45 30.26 -17.30
C ASP A 63 16.43 30.58 -18.80
N GLY A 64 16.11 31.83 -19.13
CA GLY A 64 16.13 32.42 -20.46
C GLY A 64 16.44 33.91 -20.38
#